data_AF-A0AAE4Q1A3-F1
#
_entry.id   AF-A0AAE4Q1A3-F1
#
_cell.length_a   1.000
_cell.length_b   1.000
_cell.length_c   1.000
_cell.angle_alpha   90.00
_cell.angle_beta   90.00
_cell.angle_gamma   90.00
#
_symmetry.space_group_name_H-M   'P 1'
#
loop_
_entity.id
_entity.type
_entity.pdbx_description
1 polymer ?
#
loop_
_entity_poly.entity_id
_entity_poly.type
_entity_poly.pdbx_seq_one_letter_code
_entity_poly.pdbx_strand_id
1 'polypeptide(L)'
;MQTDRIAEIIYETAISEDKELSLIANQGIFHMPELAFAYQCGKAILKEAHTIFDGLNVTWIREENLGNGGPTDLVFKLENGDTLAIEFKLRDTTTSYEKDIIKLCKITKPNTLKIFCALIDVFDSKLPDDGRQRYIESLTGYRVIPLLKKSFSTKQNWYKSDTSCVVGVWSVSLNETDYFKLTQTC
;
A
#
# COMPACT_ATOMS: atom_id res chain seq x y z
N MET A 1 -11.95 -10.44 7.18
CA MET A 1 -10.64 -9.82 6.82
C MET A 1 -10.43 -8.52 7.60
N GLN A 2 -9.41 -8.45 8.45
CA GLN A 2 -9.15 -7.30 9.34
C GLN A 2 -8.24 -6.25 8.69
N THR A 3 -8.82 -5.28 7.98
CA THR A 3 -8.09 -4.26 7.21
C THR A 3 -7.21 -3.35 8.08
N ASP A 4 -7.70 -2.98 9.25
CA ASP A 4 -6.96 -2.09 10.16
C ASP A 4 -5.69 -2.78 10.67
N ARG A 5 -5.76 -4.09 10.95
CA ARG A 5 -4.58 -4.86 11.34
C ARG A 5 -3.57 -4.99 10.21
N ILE A 6 -4.03 -5.20 8.97
CA ILE A 6 -3.15 -5.20 7.78
C ILE A 6 -2.40 -3.87 7.67
N ALA A 7 -3.10 -2.74 7.83
CA ALA A 7 -2.49 -1.42 7.76
C ALA A 7 -1.47 -1.19 8.89
N GLU A 8 -1.77 -1.62 10.12
CA GLU A 8 -0.82 -1.57 11.24
C GLU A 8 0.42 -2.44 11.00
N ILE A 9 0.26 -3.66 10.45
CA ILE A 9 1.39 -4.53 10.13
C ILE A 9 2.31 -3.89 9.08
N ILE A 10 1.75 -3.23 8.06
CA ILE A 10 2.54 -2.50 7.06
C ILE A 10 3.36 -1.38 7.72
N TYR A 11 2.74 -0.62 8.63
CA TYR A 11 3.42 0.43 9.40
C TYR A 11 4.53 -0.12 10.31
N GLU A 12 4.22 -1.19 11.07
CA GLU A 12 5.18 -1.88 11.95
C GLU A 12 6.37 -2.44 11.15
N THR A 13 6.10 -3.00 9.96
CA THR A 13 7.13 -3.50 9.04
C THR A 13 8.04 -2.36 8.59
N ALA A 14 7.49 -1.21 8.19
CA ALA A 14 8.28 -0.05 7.78
C ALA A 14 9.22 0.44 8.89
N ILE A 15 8.72 0.51 10.14
CA ILE A 15 9.54 0.88 11.31
C ILE A 15 10.64 -0.16 11.58
N SER A 16 10.31 -1.45 11.49
CA SER A 16 11.28 -2.52 11.74
C SER A 16 12.43 -2.48 10.74
N GLU A 17 12.10 -2.36 9.45
CA GLU A 17 13.08 -2.29 8.36
C GLU A 17 13.91 -0.99 8.44
N ASP A 18 13.30 0.15 8.79
CA ASP A 18 14.05 1.39 9.03
C ASP A 18 15.09 1.24 10.14
N LYS A 19 14.69 0.67 11.27
CA LYS A 19 15.59 0.42 12.41
C LYS A 19 16.71 -0.53 12.03
N GLU A 20 16.41 -1.61 11.33
CA GLU A 20 17.40 -2.58 10.90
C GLU A 20 18.41 -1.94 9.94
N LEU A 21 17.96 -1.25 8.89
CA LEU A 21 18.81 -0.53 7.95
C LEU A 21 19.68 0.54 8.62
N SER A 22 19.12 1.22 9.63
CA SER A 22 19.82 2.21 10.43
C SER A 22 20.97 1.60 11.23
N LEU A 23 20.80 0.37 11.72
CA LEU A 23 21.81 -0.37 12.48
C LEU A 23 22.89 -0.98 11.58
N ILE A 24 22.51 -1.62 10.47
CA ILE A 24 23.45 -2.43 9.66
C ILE A 24 24.14 -1.64 8.56
N ALA A 25 23.53 -0.56 8.08
CA ALA A 25 24.02 0.19 6.92
C ALA A 25 24.04 1.72 7.14
N ASN A 26 23.59 2.19 8.30
CA ASN A 26 23.37 3.62 8.57
C ASN A 26 22.45 4.28 7.50
N GLN A 27 21.46 3.53 7.02
CA GLN A 27 20.44 3.97 6.05
C GLN A 27 19.05 3.99 6.71
N GLY A 28 18.06 4.58 6.05
CA GLY A 28 16.66 4.50 6.50
C GLY A 28 15.78 3.78 5.48
N ILE A 29 14.47 3.74 5.73
CA ILE A 29 13.50 2.94 4.96
C ILE A 29 13.54 3.17 3.45
N PHE A 30 13.85 4.38 2.99
CA PHE A 30 13.92 4.71 1.56
C PHE A 30 15.15 4.14 0.83
N HIS A 31 16.05 3.48 1.54
CA HIS A 31 17.11 2.66 0.94
C HIS A 31 16.60 1.28 0.51
N MET A 32 15.50 0.80 1.09
CA MET A 32 14.93 -0.49 0.79
C MET A 32 14.30 -0.51 -0.62
N PRO A 33 14.51 -1.57 -1.42
CA PRO A 33 13.74 -1.77 -2.64
C PRO A 33 12.25 -1.98 -2.36
N GLU A 34 11.38 -1.40 -3.17
CA GLU A 34 9.91 -1.50 -3.05
C GLU A 34 9.42 -2.96 -3.01
N LEU A 35 9.91 -3.81 -3.91
CA LEU A 35 9.54 -5.22 -3.94
C LEU A 35 10.01 -5.99 -2.70
N ALA A 36 11.15 -5.59 -2.11
CA ALA A 36 11.62 -6.17 -0.86
C ALA A 36 10.69 -5.76 0.30
N PHE A 37 10.24 -4.51 0.32
CA PHE A 37 9.25 -4.03 1.29
C PHE A 37 7.93 -4.78 1.16
N ALA A 38 7.41 -4.92 -0.06
CA ALA A 38 6.20 -5.70 -0.34
C ALA A 38 6.34 -7.16 0.14
N TYR A 39 7.50 -7.78 -0.07
CA TYR A 39 7.77 -9.14 0.41
C TYR A 39 7.78 -9.24 1.94
N GLN A 40 8.41 -8.30 2.64
CA GLN A 40 8.44 -8.30 4.11
C GLN A 40 7.06 -8.04 4.71
N CYS A 41 6.28 -7.12 4.15
CA CYS A 41 4.87 -6.93 4.50
C CYS A 41 4.07 -8.21 4.29
N GLY A 42 4.26 -8.89 3.15
CA GLY A 42 3.62 -10.17 2.86
C GLY A 42 3.91 -11.23 3.93
N LYS A 43 5.18 -11.38 4.33
CA LYS A 43 5.59 -12.28 5.41
C LYS A 43 4.96 -11.92 6.75
N ALA A 44 4.95 -10.64 7.10
CA ALA A 44 4.43 -10.17 8.38
C ALA A 44 2.90 -10.42 8.48
N ILE A 45 2.16 -10.12 7.41
CA ILE A 45 0.73 -10.43 7.32
C ILE A 45 0.50 -11.94 7.41
N LEU A 46 1.30 -12.76 6.72
CA LEU A 46 1.13 -14.21 6.73
C LEU A 46 1.38 -14.83 8.12
N LYS A 47 2.30 -14.26 8.93
CA LYS A 47 2.53 -14.71 10.32
C LYS A 47 1.29 -14.53 11.21
N GLU A 48 0.41 -13.59 10.86
CA GLU A 48 -0.84 -13.32 11.58
C GLU A 48 -2.08 -13.75 10.79
N ALA A 49 -1.91 -14.56 9.73
CA ALA A 49 -2.96 -14.90 8.76
C ALA A 49 -4.22 -15.47 9.41
N HIS A 50 -4.08 -16.35 10.40
CA HIS A 50 -5.23 -16.94 11.09
C HIS A 50 -6.15 -15.88 11.69
N THR A 51 -5.59 -14.83 12.29
CA THR A 51 -6.38 -13.73 12.87
C THR A 51 -6.91 -12.80 11.78
N ILE A 52 -6.05 -12.41 10.83
CA ILE A 52 -6.40 -11.43 9.79
C ILE A 52 -7.48 -11.95 8.85
N PHE A 53 -7.42 -13.24 8.50
CA PHE A 53 -8.30 -13.90 7.54
C PHE A 53 -9.31 -14.85 8.21
N ASP A 54 -9.62 -14.64 9.49
CA ASP A 54 -10.70 -15.31 10.21
C ASP A 54 -10.61 -16.86 10.16
N GLY A 55 -9.38 -17.38 10.26
CA GLY A 55 -9.06 -18.80 10.24
C GLY A 55 -9.00 -19.44 8.85
N LEU A 56 -9.27 -18.69 7.78
CA LEU A 56 -9.27 -19.21 6.41
C LEU A 56 -7.85 -19.53 5.92
N ASN A 57 -7.74 -20.59 5.13
CA ASN A 57 -6.50 -20.86 4.41
C ASN A 57 -6.23 -19.75 3.38
N VAL A 58 -4.98 -19.31 3.32
CA VAL A 58 -4.55 -18.21 2.47
C VAL A 58 -3.34 -18.60 1.62
N THR A 59 -3.40 -18.27 0.33
CA THR A 59 -2.25 -18.34 -0.57
C THR A 59 -1.67 -16.94 -0.76
N TRP A 60 -0.43 -16.74 -0.35
CA TRP A 60 0.32 -15.52 -0.56
C TRP A 60 1.10 -15.59 -1.89
N ILE A 61 0.91 -14.60 -2.76
CA ILE A 61 1.49 -14.52 -4.10
C ILE A 61 2.13 -13.14 -4.28
N ARG A 62 3.33 -13.10 -4.86
CA ARG A 62 3.98 -11.87 -5.29
C ARG A 62 3.77 -11.62 -6.77
N GLU A 63 3.67 -10.35 -7.16
CA GLU A 63 3.70 -9.90 -8.55
C GLU A 63 2.67 -10.63 -9.43
N GLU A 64 1.45 -10.78 -8.93
CA GLU A 64 0.37 -11.51 -9.62
C GLU A 64 -0.35 -10.58 -10.60
N ASN A 65 -0.54 -11.04 -11.84
CA ASN A 65 -1.36 -10.32 -12.82
C ASN A 65 -2.85 -10.64 -12.61
N LEU A 66 -3.63 -9.63 -12.22
CA LEU A 66 -5.08 -9.74 -11.99
C LEU A 66 -5.91 -9.15 -13.14
N GLY A 67 -5.32 -8.99 -14.33
CA GLY A 67 -5.98 -8.44 -15.51
C GLY A 67 -6.09 -6.91 -15.51
N ASN A 68 -5.32 -6.24 -14.65
CA ASN A 68 -5.38 -4.80 -14.41
C ASN A 68 -4.36 -3.97 -15.21
N GLY A 69 -3.64 -4.59 -16.15
CA GLY A 69 -2.65 -3.92 -17.01
C GLY A 69 -1.21 -4.00 -16.51
N GLY A 70 -0.94 -4.80 -15.48
CA GLY A 70 0.38 -5.09 -14.95
C GLY A 70 0.30 -6.01 -13.72
N PRO A 71 1.42 -6.52 -13.20
CA PRO A 71 1.40 -7.25 -11.94
C PRO A 71 0.99 -6.32 -10.79
N THR A 72 0.31 -6.90 -9.80
CA THR A 72 0.09 -6.31 -8.47
C THR A 72 1.11 -6.91 -7.51
N ASP A 73 1.78 -6.05 -6.74
CA ASP A 73 2.95 -6.41 -5.94
C ASP A 73 2.69 -7.57 -4.99
N LEU A 74 1.53 -7.55 -4.33
CA LEU A 74 1.19 -8.48 -3.27
C LEU A 74 -0.28 -8.89 -3.35
N VAL A 75 -0.53 -10.19 -3.45
CA VAL A 75 -1.89 -10.75 -3.50
C VAL A 75 -2.05 -11.88 -2.48
N PHE A 76 -3.17 -11.87 -1.76
CA PHE A 76 -3.63 -12.99 -0.95
C PHE A 76 -4.93 -13.53 -1.51
N LYS A 77 -4.96 -14.83 -1.82
CA LYS A 77 -6.17 -15.54 -2.26
C LYS A 77 -6.65 -16.45 -1.12
N LEU A 78 -7.89 -16.26 -0.68
CA LEU A 78 -8.49 -17.04 0.40
C LEU A 78 -9.30 -18.19 -0.18
N GLU A 79 -9.45 -19.28 0.58
CA GLU A 79 -10.17 -20.48 0.13
C GLU A 79 -11.67 -20.24 -0.14
N ASN A 80 -12.27 -19.20 0.45
CA ASN A 80 -13.65 -18.81 0.22
C ASN A 80 -13.85 -18.00 -1.08
N GLY A 81 -12.78 -17.73 -1.83
CA GLY A 81 -12.79 -16.97 -3.08
C GLY A 81 -12.46 -15.48 -2.92
N ASP A 82 -12.42 -14.95 -1.70
CA ASP A 82 -12.03 -13.57 -1.45
C ASP A 82 -10.57 -13.33 -1.84
N THR A 83 -10.28 -12.11 -2.29
CA THR A 83 -8.93 -11.70 -2.70
C THR A 83 -8.56 -10.37 -2.05
N LEU A 84 -7.33 -10.28 -1.55
CA LEU A 84 -6.70 -9.02 -1.16
C LEU A 84 -5.58 -8.71 -2.14
N ALA A 85 -5.64 -7.53 -2.76
CA ALA A 85 -4.66 -7.02 -3.70
C ALA A 85 -4.03 -5.74 -3.12
N ILE A 86 -2.71 -5.70 -2.98
CA ILE A 86 -1.98 -4.57 -2.41
C ILE A 86 -0.91 -4.10 -3.39
N GLU A 87 -0.90 -2.80 -3.65
CA GLU A 87 0.14 -2.12 -4.41
C GLU A 87 0.94 -1.20 -3.47
N PHE A 88 2.27 -1.22 -3.59
CA PHE A 88 3.19 -0.44 -2.78
C PHE A 88 3.89 0.62 -3.62
N LYS A 89 4.09 1.79 -3.02
CA LYS A 89 4.96 2.83 -3.55
C LYS A 89 5.93 3.35 -2.51
N LEU A 90 7.21 3.43 -2.86
CA LEU A 90 8.24 4.04 -2.03
C LEU A 90 8.73 5.35 -2.66
N ARG A 91 8.51 6.48 -1.98
CA ARG A 91 9.09 7.78 -2.30
C ARG A 91 8.89 8.17 -3.77
N ASP A 92 7.65 8.43 -4.16
CA ASP A 92 7.31 8.82 -5.52
C ASP A 92 6.39 10.07 -5.55
N THR A 93 5.94 10.40 -6.75
CA THR A 93 5.12 11.54 -7.10
C THR A 93 3.63 11.20 -7.03
N THR A 94 2.80 12.23 -6.88
CA THR A 94 1.34 12.10 -6.93
C THR A 94 0.84 11.40 -8.20
N THR A 95 1.45 11.70 -9.35
CA THR A 95 1.10 11.09 -10.63
C THR A 95 1.43 9.60 -10.69
N SER A 96 2.52 9.16 -10.04
CA SER A 96 2.84 7.74 -9.91
C SER A 96 1.79 7.04 -9.04
N TYR A 97 1.47 7.62 -7.88
CA TYR A 97 0.47 7.08 -6.96
C TYR A 97 -0.92 6.97 -7.62
N GLU A 98 -1.34 8.00 -8.36
CA GLU A 98 -2.60 7.97 -9.10
C GLU A 98 -2.64 6.82 -10.11
N LYS A 99 -1.57 6.62 -10.90
CA LYS A 99 -1.52 5.52 -11.88
C LYS A 99 -1.72 4.16 -11.23
N ASP A 100 -1.14 3.94 -10.06
CA ASP A 100 -1.27 2.68 -9.33
C ASP A 100 -2.65 2.49 -8.70
N ILE A 101 -3.26 3.55 -8.16
CA ILE A 101 -4.65 3.53 -7.70
C ILE A 101 -5.59 3.19 -8.85
N ILE A 102 -5.41 3.83 -10.01
CA ILE A 102 -6.18 3.55 -11.23
C ILE A 102 -5.97 2.11 -11.67
N LYS A 103 -4.72 1.63 -11.68
CA LYS A 103 -4.37 0.24 -12.00
C LYS A 103 -5.10 -0.73 -11.07
N LEU A 104 -5.00 -0.57 -9.75
CA LEU A 104 -5.73 -1.41 -8.78
C LEU A 104 -7.24 -1.40 -9.00
N CYS A 105 -7.81 -0.23 -9.30
CA CYS A 105 -9.26 -0.10 -9.52
C CYS A 105 -9.75 -0.86 -10.77
N LYS A 106 -8.87 -1.13 -11.76
CA LYS A 106 -9.19 -1.95 -12.95
C LYS A 106 -9.38 -3.44 -12.65
N ILE A 107 -9.02 -3.94 -11.47
CA ILE A 107 -9.26 -5.34 -11.12
C ILE A 107 -10.78 -5.57 -11.05
N THR A 108 -11.31 -6.37 -11.99
CA THR A 108 -12.73 -6.70 -12.12
C THR A 108 -13.12 -7.98 -11.37
N LYS A 109 -12.14 -8.72 -10.86
CA LYS A 109 -12.38 -9.94 -10.08
C LYS A 109 -13.31 -9.62 -8.89
N PRO A 110 -14.46 -10.32 -8.74
CA PRO A 110 -15.36 -10.12 -7.61
C PRO A 110 -14.66 -10.35 -6.27
N ASN A 111 -15.23 -9.78 -5.20
CA ASN A 111 -14.75 -9.94 -3.82
C ASN A 111 -13.26 -9.64 -3.64
N THR A 112 -12.75 -8.65 -4.38
CA THR A 112 -11.36 -8.20 -4.26
C THR A 112 -11.28 -6.90 -3.46
N LEU A 113 -10.72 -6.98 -2.25
CA LEU A 113 -10.28 -5.81 -1.51
C LEU A 113 -8.97 -5.28 -2.11
N LYS A 114 -8.92 -3.97 -2.37
CA LYS A 114 -7.78 -3.30 -3.00
C LYS A 114 -7.19 -2.30 -2.02
N ILE A 115 -5.90 -2.42 -1.73
CA ILE A 115 -5.16 -1.51 -0.86
C ILE A 115 -4.03 -0.86 -1.66
N PHE A 116 -3.93 0.46 -1.57
CA PHE A 116 -2.75 1.20 -1.99
C PHE A 116 -1.97 1.62 -0.75
N CYS A 117 -0.66 1.37 -0.74
CA CYS A 117 0.24 1.79 0.32
C CYS A 117 1.35 2.67 -0.26
N ALA A 118 1.59 3.83 0.35
CA ALA A 118 2.74 4.67 0.02
C ALA A 118 3.59 4.96 1.26
N LEU A 119 4.90 4.79 1.13
CA LEU A 119 5.91 5.35 2.04
C LEU A 119 6.38 6.68 1.47
N ILE A 120 6.08 7.77 2.17
CA ILE A 120 6.19 9.14 1.66
C ILE A 120 7.27 9.88 2.45
N ASP A 121 8.27 10.43 1.77
CA ASP A 121 9.34 11.23 2.37
C ASP A 121 8.88 12.67 2.60
N VAL A 122 8.36 12.97 3.78
CA VAL A 122 7.87 14.31 4.09
C VAL A 122 8.96 15.08 4.82
N PHE A 123 9.34 16.24 4.29
CA PHE A 123 10.18 17.19 5.03
C PHE A 123 9.54 17.50 6.37
N ASP A 124 10.33 17.53 7.44
CA ASP A 124 9.80 17.70 8.80
C ASP A 124 9.00 19.00 8.97
N SER A 125 9.36 20.06 8.23
CA SER A 125 8.64 21.34 8.19
C SER A 125 7.25 21.28 7.55
N LYS A 126 6.91 20.17 6.88
CA LYS A 126 5.63 19.92 6.20
C LYS A 126 4.85 18.75 6.80
N LEU A 127 5.31 18.15 7.90
CA LEU A 127 4.55 17.09 8.55
C LEU A 127 3.16 17.59 9.01
N PRO A 128 2.13 16.72 8.96
CA PRO A 128 2.16 15.31 8.55
C PRO A 128 1.94 15.07 7.04
N ASP A 129 1.81 16.11 6.22
CA ASP A 129 1.31 16.00 4.84
C ASP A 129 1.88 17.12 3.96
N ASP A 130 2.58 16.75 2.88
CA ASP A 130 3.19 17.70 1.95
C ASP A 130 2.35 17.98 0.68
N GLY A 131 1.11 17.50 0.68
CA GLY A 131 0.13 17.59 -0.39
C GLY A 131 -0.15 16.26 -1.09
N ARG A 132 0.77 15.29 -1.01
CA ARG A 132 0.63 14.01 -1.75
C ARG A 132 -0.55 13.17 -1.28
N GLN A 133 -0.78 13.11 0.03
CA GLN A 133 -1.87 12.34 0.63
C GLN A 133 -3.23 12.97 0.28
N ARG A 134 -3.39 14.28 0.52
CA ARG A 134 -4.60 15.02 0.13
C ARG A 134 -4.93 14.88 -1.36
N TYR A 135 -3.91 14.89 -2.22
CA TYR A 135 -4.10 14.75 -3.66
C TYR A 135 -4.80 13.44 -4.00
N ILE A 136 -4.25 12.30 -3.57
CA ILE A 136 -4.81 10.98 -3.90
C ILE A 136 -6.18 10.75 -3.25
N GLU A 137 -6.40 11.30 -2.04
CA GLU A 137 -7.70 11.25 -1.35
C GLU A 137 -8.80 12.04 -2.09
N SER A 138 -8.41 12.97 -2.97
CA SER A 138 -9.32 13.83 -3.74
C SER A 138 -9.53 13.39 -5.20
N LEU A 139 -9.03 12.22 -5.60
CA LEU A 139 -9.11 11.75 -6.98
C LEU A 139 -10.56 11.57 -7.46
N THR A 140 -10.94 12.33 -8.50
CA THR A 140 -12.26 12.23 -9.12
C THR A 140 -12.46 10.86 -9.78
N GLY A 141 -13.64 10.25 -9.56
CA GLY A 141 -14.00 8.93 -10.11
C GLY A 141 -13.57 7.74 -9.25
N TYR A 142 -12.77 7.99 -8.21
CA TYR A 142 -12.27 6.96 -7.31
C TYR A 142 -12.68 7.27 -5.87
N ARG A 143 -12.84 6.21 -5.08
CA ARG A 143 -13.02 6.27 -3.63
C ARG A 143 -11.71 5.83 -2.99
N VAL A 144 -11.01 6.76 -2.35
CA VAL A 144 -9.73 6.52 -1.69
C VAL A 144 -9.91 6.80 -0.19
N ILE A 145 -10.01 5.74 0.61
CA ILE A 145 -10.35 5.84 2.04
C ILE A 145 -9.12 5.53 2.88
N PRO A 146 -8.65 6.44 3.75
CA PRO A 146 -7.53 6.16 4.61
C PRO A 146 -7.87 5.05 5.62
N LEU A 147 -7.03 4.03 5.67
CA LEU A 147 -7.02 2.99 6.70
C LEU A 147 -6.00 3.35 7.80
N LEU A 148 -4.86 3.90 7.40
CA LEU A 148 -3.81 4.34 8.32
C LEU A 148 -2.99 5.48 7.71
N LYS A 149 -2.67 6.48 8.54
CA LYS A 149 -1.67 7.52 8.24
C LYS A 149 -0.86 7.78 9.51
N LYS A 150 0.39 7.31 9.54
CA LYS A 150 1.31 7.49 10.68
C LYS A 150 2.70 7.83 10.17
N SER A 151 3.51 8.45 11.00
CA SER A 151 4.86 8.86 10.63
C SER A 151 5.91 8.44 11.65
N PHE A 152 7.13 8.25 11.16
CA PHE A 152 8.33 8.04 11.98
C PHE A 152 9.53 8.73 11.32
N SER A 153 10.50 9.16 12.13
CA SER A 153 11.76 9.73 11.64
C SER A 153 12.58 8.64 10.94
N THR A 154 13.15 8.96 9.78
CA THR A 154 13.96 8.03 8.97
C THR A 154 15.30 8.67 8.67
N LYS A 155 16.36 7.85 8.56
CA LYS A 155 17.63 8.32 8.01
C LYS A 155 17.52 8.48 6.50
N GLN A 156 18.16 9.52 5.97
CA GLN A 156 18.28 9.77 4.54
C GLN A 156 19.54 10.61 4.29
N ASN A 157 20.17 10.46 3.13
CA ASN A 157 21.41 11.19 2.78
C ASN A 157 21.31 11.99 1.47
N TRP A 158 20.11 12.09 0.89
CA TRP A 158 19.86 12.76 -0.39
C TRP A 158 19.54 14.24 -0.22
N TYR A 159 18.89 14.61 0.87
CA TYR A 159 18.52 15.98 1.22
C TYR A 159 19.38 16.51 2.36
N LYS A 160 19.63 17.82 2.36
CA LYS A 160 20.27 18.50 3.50
C LYS A 160 19.31 18.63 4.69
N SER A 161 18.02 18.77 4.42
CA SER A 161 16.98 18.90 5.43
C SER A 161 16.53 17.53 5.93
N ASP A 162 16.14 17.47 7.20
CA ASP A 162 15.56 16.27 7.78
C ASP A 162 14.21 15.94 7.15
N THR A 163 13.96 14.65 6.98
CA THR A 163 12.68 14.11 6.51
C THR A 163 12.24 12.97 7.40
N SER A 164 10.92 12.80 7.46
CA SER A 164 10.25 11.70 8.11
C SER A 164 9.55 10.84 7.07
N CYS A 165 9.38 9.55 7.37
CA CYS A 165 8.55 8.67 6.57
C CYS A 165 7.10 8.80 7.06
N VAL A 166 6.18 9.17 6.18
CA VAL A 166 4.74 9.02 6.40
C VAL A 166 4.29 7.75 5.69
N VAL A 167 3.81 6.79 6.46
CA VAL A 167 3.17 5.57 5.96
C VAL A 167 1.71 5.86 5.78
N GLY A 168 1.25 5.86 4.53
CA GLY A 168 -0.15 5.97 4.19
C GLY A 168 -0.67 4.67 3.58
N VAL A 169 -1.79 4.19 4.10
CA VAL A 169 -2.48 2.98 3.64
C VAL A 169 -3.94 3.34 3.37
N TRP A 170 -4.41 3.04 2.18
CA TRP A 170 -5.77 3.38 1.74
C TRP A 170 -6.47 2.18 1.13
N SER A 171 -7.76 2.02 1.42
CA SER A 171 -8.65 1.19 0.62
C SER A 171 -9.06 1.97 -0.62
N VAL A 172 -9.02 1.34 -1.79
CA VAL A 172 -9.33 2.00 -3.07
C VAL A 172 -10.41 1.28 -3.86
N SER A 173 -11.33 2.03 -4.46
CA SER A 173 -12.34 1.49 -5.37
C SER A 173 -12.78 2.53 -6.41
N LEU A 174 -13.52 2.09 -7.43
CA LEU A 174 -14.28 3.02 -8.27
C LEU A 174 -15.44 3.61 -7.47
N ASN A 175 -15.86 4.83 -7.82
CA ASN A 175 -17.13 5.38 -7.32
C ASN A 175 -18.31 4.61 -7.95
N GLU A 176 -19.39 4.40 -7.17
CA GLU A 176 -20.55 3.57 -7.55
C GLU A 176 -21.19 4.02 -8.88
N THR A 177 -21.15 5.32 -9.21
CA THR A 177 -21.68 5.88 -10.46
C THR A 177 -20.93 5.45 -11.72
N ASP A 178 -19.65 5.08 -11.63
CA ASP A 178 -18.85 4.68 -12.79
C ASP A 178 -18.71 3.15 -12.94
N TYR A 179 -19.09 2.38 -11.91
CA TYR A 179 -19.18 0.92 -11.99
C TYR A 179 -20.19 0.49 -13.07
N PHE A 180 -21.33 1.17 -13.17
CA PHE A 180 -22.38 0.89 -14.17
C PHE A 180 -21.95 1.12 -15.62
N LYS A 181 -20.98 2.02 -15.88
CA LYS A 181 -20.49 2.28 -17.24
C LYS A 181 -19.53 1.20 -17.74
N LEU A 182 -18.77 0.57 -16.84
CA LEU A 182 -17.82 -0.48 -17.17
C LEU A 182 -18.50 -1.84 -17.39
N THR A 183 -19.64 -2.09 -16.75
CA THR A 183 -20.38 -3.36 -16.89
C THR A 183 -21.35 -3.39 -18.09
N GLN A 184 -21.59 -2.27 -18.77
CA GLN A 184 -22.47 -2.20 -19.94
C GLN A 184 -21.76 -2.35 -21.29
N THR A 185 -20.42 -2.41 -21.30
CA THR A 185 -19.60 -2.53 -22.52
C THR A 185 -19.02 -3.93 -22.75
N CYS A 186 -19.56 -4.96 -22.08
CA CYS A 186 -19.25 -6.37 -22.36
C CYS A 186 -20.38 -7.05 -23.15
#